data_AF-A0A371JUB5-F1
#
_entry.id   AF-A0A371JUB5-F1
#
_cell.length_a   1.000
_cell.length_b   1.000
_cell.length_c   1.000
_cell.angle_alpha   90.00
_cell.angle_beta   90.00
_cell.angle_gamma   90.00
#
_symmetry.space_group_name_H-M   'P 1'
#
loop_
_entity.id
_entity.type
_entity.pdbx_description
1 polymer ?
#
loop_
_entity_poly.entity_id
_entity_poly.type
_entity_poly.pdbx_seq_one_letter_code
_entity_poly.pdbx_strand_id
1 'polypeptide(L)'
;MKTRAITDWVLRIIPAAILIQTLYFKFTAAPESVYIFETLGLEPVGRIGIGVAELITAILLLIPKTTWLGSLLGIGILAGAIFSHLTQLGIVVQNDGGTLFILAMVTFFFCFVLAWRNRKRIPILGRILIK
;
A
#
# COMPACT_ATOMS: atom_id res chain seq x y z
N MET A 1 -7.87 26.57 -8.59
CA MET A 1 -8.61 25.56 -7.80
C MET A 1 -8.64 24.17 -8.47
N LYS A 2 -8.91 24.06 -9.78
CA LYS A 2 -9.01 22.77 -10.49
C LYS A 2 -7.71 21.93 -10.47
N THR A 3 -6.54 22.54 -10.65
CA THR A 3 -5.25 21.83 -10.69
C THR A 3 -4.94 21.07 -9.40
N ARG A 4 -5.22 21.67 -8.23
CA ARG A 4 -5.01 21.01 -6.93
C ARG A 4 -5.92 19.79 -6.77
N ALA A 5 -7.17 19.88 -7.23
CA ALA A 5 -8.10 18.75 -7.19
C ALA A 5 -7.64 17.59 -8.09
N ILE A 6 -7.12 17.90 -9.28
CA ILE A 6 -6.60 16.89 -10.22
C ILE A 6 -5.37 16.19 -9.60
N THR A 7 -4.40 16.95 -9.09
CA THR A 7 -3.22 16.38 -8.43
C THR A 7 -3.60 15.48 -7.24
N ASP A 8 -4.60 15.88 -6.44
CA ASP A 8 -5.06 15.09 -5.29
C ASP A 8 -5.67 13.76 -5.70
N TRP A 9 -6.43 13.75 -6.80
CA TRP A 9 -7.00 12.52 -7.35
C TRP A 9 -5.94 11.61 -7.93
N VAL A 10 -4.98 12.14 -8.68
CA VAL A 10 -3.86 11.35 -9.21
C VAL A 10 -3.09 10.67 -8.08
N LEU A 11 -2.77 11.41 -7.01
CA LEU A 11 -2.05 10.86 -5.86
C LEU A 11 -2.80 9.74 -5.13
N ARG A 12 -4.14 9.68 -5.24
CA ARG A 12 -4.99 8.65 -4.62
C ARG A 12 -5.23 7.46 -5.54
N ILE A 13 -5.50 7.72 -6.82
CA ILE A 13 -5.86 6.69 -7.80
C ILE A 13 -4.67 5.79 -8.08
N ILE A 14 -3.47 6.34 -8.23
CA ILE A 14 -2.27 5.54 -8.53
C ILE A 14 -2.04 4.44 -7.48
N PRO A 15 -1.86 4.74 -6.18
CA PRO A 15 -1.64 3.70 -5.19
C PRO A 15 -2.86 2.79 -5.01
N ALA A 16 -4.10 3.31 -5.12
CA ALA A 16 -5.30 2.47 -5.01
C ALA A 16 -5.40 1.46 -6.17
N ALA A 17 -5.09 1.87 -7.40
CA ALA A 17 -5.12 1.00 -8.56
C ALA A 17 -4.05 -0.09 -8.46
N ILE A 18 -2.83 0.26 -8.02
CA ILE A 18 -1.75 -0.72 -7.80
C ILE A 18 -2.17 -1.73 -6.72
N LEU A 19 -2.68 -1.27 -5.57
CA LEU A 19 -3.16 -2.17 -4.51
C LEU A 19 -4.22 -3.12 -5.05
N ILE A 20 -5.27 -2.59 -5.73
CA ILE A 20 -6.35 -3.39 -6.31
C ILE A 20 -5.81 -4.41 -7.32
N GLN A 21 -4.88 -4.03 -8.18
CA GLN A 21 -4.24 -4.95 -9.13
C GLN A 21 -3.54 -6.09 -8.37
N THR A 22 -2.82 -5.80 -7.29
CA THR A 22 -2.11 -6.85 -6.54
C THR A 22 -3.04 -7.81 -5.80
N LEU A 23 -4.28 -7.40 -5.52
CA LEU A 23 -5.30 -8.28 -4.92
C LEU A 23 -5.64 -9.46 -5.81
N TYR A 24 -5.56 -9.30 -7.13
CA TYR A 24 -5.79 -10.40 -8.06
C TYR A 24 -4.85 -11.56 -7.72
N PHE A 25 -3.54 -11.33 -7.67
CA PHE A 25 -2.55 -12.36 -7.35
C PHE A 25 -2.78 -12.98 -5.97
N LYS A 26 -3.14 -12.14 -4.98
CA LYS A 26 -3.37 -12.61 -3.61
C LYS A 26 -4.64 -13.44 -3.48
N PHE A 27 -5.75 -13.07 -4.10
CA PHE A 27 -7.03 -13.79 -3.92
C PHE A 27 -7.20 -14.97 -4.88
N THR A 28 -6.52 -14.98 -6.03
CA THR A 28 -6.54 -16.14 -6.95
C THR A 28 -5.48 -17.19 -6.61
N ALA A 29 -4.69 -16.98 -5.56
CA ALA A 29 -3.56 -17.84 -5.20
C ALA A 29 -2.58 -18.03 -6.37
N ALA A 30 -2.21 -16.93 -7.02
CA ALA A 30 -1.20 -16.95 -8.07
C ALA A 30 0.12 -17.55 -7.52
N PRO A 31 0.87 -18.35 -8.30
CA PRO A 31 2.06 -19.06 -7.82
C PRO A 31 3.09 -18.15 -7.15
N GLU A 32 3.31 -16.95 -7.69
CA GLU A 32 4.23 -15.96 -7.14
C GLU A 32 3.76 -15.45 -5.78
N SER A 33 2.45 -15.24 -5.62
CA SER A 33 1.88 -14.82 -4.35
C SER A 33 1.96 -15.93 -3.31
N VAL A 34 1.66 -17.18 -3.68
CA VAL A 34 1.77 -18.33 -2.75
C VAL A 34 3.22 -18.49 -2.30
N TYR A 35 4.17 -18.46 -3.24
CA TYR A 35 5.60 -18.56 -2.94
C TYR A 35 6.08 -17.49 -1.94
N ILE A 36 5.67 -16.22 -2.13
CA ILE A 36 6.02 -15.15 -1.19
C ILE A 36 5.53 -15.47 0.22
N PHE A 37 4.26 -15.82 0.36
CA PHE A 37 3.67 -16.02 1.69
C PHE A 37 4.12 -17.34 2.34
N GLU A 38 4.43 -18.38 1.57
CA GLU A 38 5.07 -19.60 2.09
C GLU A 38 6.49 -19.31 2.58
N THR A 39 7.27 -18.56 1.81
CA THR A 39 8.64 -18.17 2.19
C THR A 39 8.65 -17.35 3.49
N LEU A 40 7.63 -16.52 3.70
CA LEU A 40 7.46 -15.75 4.92
C LEU A 40 6.85 -16.56 6.08
N GLY A 41 6.42 -17.81 5.85
CA GLY A 41 5.74 -18.64 6.85
C GLY A 41 4.35 -18.13 7.25
N LEU A 42 3.70 -17.38 6.35
CA LEU A 42 2.43 -16.70 6.57
C LEU A 42 1.28 -17.24 5.70
N GLU A 43 1.55 -18.16 4.77
CA GLU A 43 0.51 -18.77 3.93
C GLU A 43 -0.45 -19.67 4.74
N PRO A 44 -1.77 -19.69 4.46
CA PRO A 44 -2.54 -18.80 3.58
C PRO A 44 -3.10 -17.56 4.28
N VAL A 45 -3.08 -17.56 5.61
CA VAL A 45 -3.78 -16.57 6.44
C VAL A 45 -3.21 -15.17 6.22
N GLY A 46 -1.90 -15.03 6.12
CA GLY A 46 -1.23 -13.77 5.83
C GLY A 46 -1.52 -13.28 4.41
N ARG A 47 -1.56 -14.16 3.42
CA ARG A 47 -1.88 -13.79 2.02
C ARG A 47 -3.28 -13.18 1.93
N ILE A 48 -4.27 -13.89 2.46
CA ILE A 48 -5.66 -13.43 2.45
C ILE A 48 -5.85 -12.22 3.38
N GLY A 49 -5.28 -12.26 4.57
CA GLY A 49 -5.37 -11.19 5.56
C GLY A 49 -4.78 -9.87 5.08
N ILE A 50 -3.58 -9.89 4.50
CA ILE A 50 -2.96 -8.71 3.89
C ILE A 50 -3.76 -8.27 2.66
N GLY A 51 -4.25 -9.19 1.83
CA GLY A 51 -5.12 -8.83 0.70
C GLY A 51 -6.39 -8.09 1.15
N VAL A 52 -7.05 -8.53 2.22
CA VAL A 52 -8.21 -7.81 2.77
C VAL A 52 -7.80 -6.43 3.30
N ALA A 53 -6.67 -6.32 4.00
CA ALA A 53 -6.16 -5.05 4.51
C ALA A 53 -5.80 -4.06 3.38
N GLU A 54 -5.24 -4.55 2.28
CA GLU A 54 -4.93 -3.78 1.08
C GLU A 54 -6.20 -3.32 0.35
N LEU A 55 -7.24 -4.16 0.28
CA LEU A 55 -8.54 -3.77 -0.28
C LEU A 55 -9.17 -2.63 0.53
N ILE A 56 -9.18 -2.75 1.85
CA ILE A 56 -9.65 -1.69 2.76
C ILE A 56 -8.82 -0.42 2.53
N THR A 57 -7.50 -0.55 2.44
CA THR A 57 -6.58 0.56 2.17
C THR A 57 -6.93 1.28 0.86
N ALA A 58 -7.13 0.53 -0.23
CA ALA A 58 -7.49 1.10 -1.53
C ALA A 58 -8.82 1.87 -1.48
N ILE A 59 -9.85 1.31 -0.83
CA ILE A 59 -11.15 2.00 -0.65
C ILE A 59 -10.98 3.29 0.15
N LEU A 60 -10.25 3.24 1.27
CA LEU A 60 -10.02 4.41 2.12
C LEU A 60 -9.23 5.51 1.43
N LEU A 61 -8.30 5.16 0.53
CA LEU A 61 -7.55 6.13 -0.29
C LEU A 61 -8.46 6.88 -1.26
N LEU A 62 -9.43 6.21 -1.87
CA LEU A 62 -10.35 6.79 -2.85
C LEU A 62 -11.40 7.72 -2.22
N ILE A 63 -11.76 7.51 -0.95
CA ILE A 63 -12.69 8.38 -0.24
C ILE A 63 -11.93 9.59 0.36
N PRO A 64 -12.17 10.84 -0.11
CA PRO A 64 -11.37 12.01 0.28
C PRO A 64 -11.31 12.31 1.79
N LYS A 65 -12.33 11.89 2.55
CA LYS A 65 -12.43 12.10 3.99
C LYS A 65 -11.54 11.14 4.79
N THR A 66 -11.26 9.96 4.24
CA THR A 66 -10.53 8.87 4.91
C THR A 66 -9.13 8.64 4.33
N THR A 67 -8.71 9.41 3.32
CA THR A 67 -7.38 9.28 2.70
C THR A 67 -6.24 9.29 3.72
N TRP A 68 -6.34 10.05 4.81
CA TRP A 68 -5.32 10.07 5.87
C TRP A 68 -5.18 8.69 6.54
N LEU A 69 -6.28 7.98 6.75
CA LEU A 69 -6.27 6.65 7.36
C LEU A 69 -5.77 5.61 6.37
N GLY A 70 -6.27 5.64 5.13
CA GLY A 70 -5.81 4.76 4.06
C GLY A 70 -4.31 4.92 3.81
N SER A 71 -3.79 6.14 3.77
CA SER A 71 -2.36 6.37 3.58
C SER A 71 -1.49 5.85 4.73
N LEU A 72 -1.93 5.96 5.99
CA LEU A 72 -1.21 5.36 7.13
C LEU A 72 -1.22 3.84 7.10
N LEU A 73 -2.36 3.22 6.79
CA LEU A 73 -2.47 1.76 6.63
C LEU A 73 -1.57 1.27 5.48
N GLY A 74 -1.61 1.95 4.35
CA GLY A 74 -0.76 1.65 3.19
C GLY A 74 0.73 1.74 3.52
N ILE A 75 1.17 2.77 4.26
CA ILE A 75 2.56 2.86 4.74
C ILE A 75 2.94 1.65 5.57
N GLY A 76 2.09 1.23 6.54
CA GLY A 76 2.39 0.09 7.39
C GLY A 76 2.50 -1.22 6.62
N ILE A 77 1.54 -1.51 5.74
CA ILE A 77 1.52 -2.72 4.91
C ILE A 77 2.73 -2.76 3.98
N LEU A 78 2.98 -1.67 3.25
CA LEU A 78 4.02 -1.63 2.23
C LEU A 78 5.41 -1.53 2.85
N ALA A 79 5.56 -0.95 4.05
CA ALA A 79 6.80 -1.05 4.82
C ALA A 79 7.12 -2.52 5.15
N GLY A 80 6.11 -3.30 5.57
CA GLY A 80 6.26 -4.74 5.79
C GLY A 80 6.69 -5.47 4.52
N ALA A 81 6.01 -5.22 3.40
CA ALA A 81 6.37 -5.83 2.12
C ALA A 81 7.80 -5.48 1.67
N ILE A 82 8.18 -4.19 1.72
CA ILE A 82 9.54 -3.73 1.39
C ILE A 82 10.57 -4.38 2.31
N PHE A 83 10.30 -4.43 3.62
CA PHE A 83 11.18 -5.07 4.59
C PHE A 83 11.38 -6.57 4.28
N SER A 84 10.31 -7.29 3.97
CA SER A 84 10.37 -8.70 3.54
C SER A 84 11.21 -8.88 2.26
N HIS A 85 11.10 -7.97 1.29
CA HIS A 85 11.96 -7.98 0.10
C HIS A 85 13.44 -7.75 0.43
N LEU A 86 13.74 -6.82 1.33
CA LEU A 86 15.13 -6.51 1.71
C LEU A 86 15.78 -7.57 2.60
N THR A 87 14.99 -8.48 3.20
CA THR A 87 15.50 -9.44 4.20
C THR A 87 15.39 -10.89 3.77
N GLN A 88 14.24 -11.33 3.26
CA GLN A 88 13.96 -12.75 3.03
C GLN A 88 13.70 -13.10 1.57
N LEU A 89 13.07 -12.20 0.79
CA LEU A 89 12.64 -12.51 -0.58
C LEU A 89 13.67 -12.09 -1.65
N GLY A 90 14.40 -11.00 -1.42
CA GLY A 90 15.19 -10.33 -2.44
C GLY A 90 14.37 -9.38 -3.32
N ILE A 91 15.05 -8.65 -4.20
CA ILE A 91 14.41 -7.67 -5.09
C ILE A 91 13.61 -8.36 -6.19
N VAL A 92 14.17 -9.42 -6.79
CA VAL A 92 13.55 -10.20 -7.87
C VAL A 92 12.97 -11.47 -7.27
N VAL A 93 11.68 -11.70 -7.48
CA VAL A 93 10.95 -12.88 -6.98
C VAL A 93 10.35 -13.62 -8.17
N GLN A 94 10.56 -14.92 -8.28
CA GLN A 94 9.98 -15.74 -9.36
C GLN A 94 10.21 -15.18 -10.78
N ASN A 95 11.41 -14.62 -11.02
CA ASN A 95 11.79 -13.98 -12.29
C ASN A 95 10.91 -12.78 -12.71
N ASP A 96 10.25 -12.09 -11.77
CA ASP A 96 9.40 -10.92 -12.03
C ASP A 96 10.16 -9.64 -12.44
N GLY A 97 11.48 -9.71 -12.55
CA GLY A 97 12.35 -8.57 -12.88
C GLY A 97 12.36 -7.45 -11.82
N GLY A 98 11.88 -7.71 -10.60
CA GLY A 98 11.76 -6.73 -9.52
C GLY A 98 10.48 -5.90 -9.55
N THR A 99 9.51 -6.31 -10.37
CA THR A 99 8.23 -5.61 -10.54
C THR A 99 7.50 -5.44 -9.21
N LEU A 100 7.38 -6.50 -8.40
CA LEU A 100 6.64 -6.43 -7.13
C LEU A 100 7.30 -5.47 -6.13
N PHE A 101 8.63 -5.48 -6.05
CA PHE A 101 9.38 -4.56 -5.20
C PHE A 101 9.20 -3.10 -5.63
N ILE A 102 9.29 -2.82 -6.95
CA ILE A 102 9.10 -1.47 -7.49
C ILE A 102 7.68 -0.98 -7.24
N LEU A 103 6.66 -1.84 -7.46
CA LEU A 103 5.27 -1.50 -7.15
C LEU A 103 5.08 -1.18 -5.66
N ALA A 104 5.70 -1.94 -4.76
CA ALA A 104 5.66 -1.68 -3.33
C ALA A 104 6.30 -0.32 -2.99
N MET A 105 7.48 -0.01 -3.53
CA MET A 105 8.17 1.27 -3.33
C MET A 105 7.37 2.46 -3.86
N VAL A 106 6.86 2.37 -5.09
CA VAL A 106 6.05 3.44 -5.70
C VAL A 106 4.81 3.68 -4.85
N THR A 107 4.06 2.63 -4.54
CA THR A 107 2.83 2.76 -3.74
C THR A 107 3.13 3.31 -2.35
N PHE A 108 4.23 2.88 -1.72
CA PHE A 108 4.68 3.40 -0.43
C PHE A 108 4.96 4.91 -0.50
N PHE A 109 5.67 5.37 -1.53
CA PHE A 109 5.95 6.78 -1.74
C PHE A 109 4.66 7.60 -1.88
N PHE A 110 3.69 7.14 -2.69
CA PHE A 110 2.40 7.82 -2.82
C PHE A 110 1.63 7.87 -1.49
N CYS A 111 1.58 6.76 -0.74
CA CYS A 111 0.98 6.72 0.59
C CYS A 111 1.68 7.70 1.55
N PHE A 112 3.02 7.76 1.54
CA PHE A 112 3.79 8.72 2.34
C PHE A 112 3.45 10.17 2.01
N VAL A 113 3.42 10.53 0.72
CA VAL A 113 3.04 11.87 0.26
C VAL A 113 1.61 12.20 0.69
N LEU A 114 0.67 11.27 0.55
CA LEU A 114 -0.72 11.46 0.98
C LEU A 114 -0.86 11.64 2.49
N ALA A 115 -0.14 10.85 3.28
CA ALA A 115 -0.13 10.97 4.74
C ALA A 115 0.42 12.35 5.14
N TRP A 116 1.53 12.79 4.53
CA TRP A 116 2.10 14.11 4.77
C TRP A 116 1.13 15.23 4.39
N ARG A 117 0.48 15.15 3.22
CA ARG A 117 -0.49 16.17 2.80
C ARG A 117 -1.72 16.22 3.71
N ASN A 118 -2.15 15.08 4.26
CA ASN A 118 -3.29 14.99 5.15
C ASN A 118 -2.91 15.00 6.65
N ARG A 119 -1.66 15.30 7.01
CA ARG A 119 -1.15 15.27 8.39
C ARG A 119 -1.99 16.04 9.42
N LYS A 120 -2.61 17.16 9.01
CA LYS A 120 -3.49 17.97 9.87
C LYS A 120 -4.82 17.26 10.20
N ARG A 121 -5.22 16.28 9.39
CA ARG A 121 -6.43 15.45 9.61
C ARG A 121 -6.15 14.22 10.47
N ILE A 122 -4.88 13.90 10.73
CA ILE A 122 -4.51 12.81 11.63
C ILE A 122 -4.79 13.28 13.06
N PRO A 123 -5.65 12.59 13.84
CA PRO A 123 -6.12 13.10 15.14
C PRO A 123 -5.02 13.47 16.14
N ILE A 124 -3.89 12.75 16.12
CA ILE A 124 -2.75 12.96 17.03
C ILE A 124 -1.86 14.11 16.53
N LEU A 125 -1.39 14.03 15.28
CA LEU A 125 -0.50 15.04 14.69
C LEU A 125 -1.20 16.40 14.47
N GLY A 126 -2.49 16.39 14.14
CA GLY A 126 -3.29 17.61 13.99
C GLY A 126 -3.39 18.41 15.28
N ARG A 127 -3.49 17.76 16.44
CA ARG A 127 -3.54 18.45 17.74
C ARG A 127 -2.23 19.14 18.12
N ILE A 128 -1.09 18.59 17.68
CA ILE A 128 0.23 19.16 17.97
C ILE A 128 0.55 20.33 17.04
N LEU A 129 0.15 20.24 15.76
CA LEU A 129 0.45 21.24 14.73
C LEU A 129 -0.49 22.46 14.69
N ILE A 130 -1.57 22.44 15.48
CA ILE A 130 -2.58 23.52 15.56
C ILE A 130 -2.44 24.32 16.87
N LYS A 131 -1.55 23.89 17.78
CA LYS A 131 -0.98 24.79 18.80
C LYS A 131 0.05 25.70 18.15
#